data_AF-A0AA40ANE8-F1
#
_entry.id   AF-A0AA40ANE8-F1
#
_cell.length_a   1.000
_cell.length_b   1.000
_cell.length_c   1.000
_cell.angle_alpha   90.00
_cell.angle_beta   90.00
_cell.angle_gamma   90.00
#
_symmetry.space_group_name_H-M   'P 1'
#
loop_
_entity.id
_entity.type
_entity.pdbx_description
1 polymer ?
#
loop_
_entity_poly.entity_id
_entity_poly.type
_entity_poly.pdbx_seq_one_letter_code
_entity_poly.pdbx_strand_id
1 'polypeptide(L)'
;MTAEIYTAYDNQGIWNRLVTWKFPLATLLFHFSRPPFPLRIWTNTSLFMLIHLLGSPVMNIASLLYTLSGCQARARSMQTQLRKIQRQVRYAPWRLVNPLAKELTYSHGYSNKTSKRKFTSLWKQLALIQVSYDEWGVTSASDFLKSTLDRLYLDPSPLGQGPETLEKRREVLKQIETAANMLAADRATYVLPIFIAQFVFIASISAAFWRVIGVFPQDGEWTNVEAYSIAMSAPFLYMVPAVFLSAIIGVSQTERSVVRVLNHLGEKLMKERWVAVVEGADTKSEKEVAVPAAVGDVENNAKVEGGDELAVPIRTLGMESNGKADSEESLLPSRSEQQLPHAETGGRKVGVGEGAIPVVVEAQPIFLRVCRGGIYGWRPEIVTARMIGETWPHVALGLTLVIMSVVVACWISYRVPPEGFDCRNVGQTALLAMWLLSFVLDCVFAFFMDRWGHLESGRGYWYEAVFLKDFIVGWAAVVMILVVQVGIFNRCDCFSLWGKVPVALPQIPEVAAVLMHRISFEWPAVTFGWIAIELGICASIWWRYRDAFSVFNQEDGVEDKLPPLPT
;
A
#
# COMPACT_ATOMS: atom_id res chain seq x y z
N MET A 1 43.91 28.73 15.42
CA MET A 1 42.97 29.52 14.59
C MET A 1 41.96 28.56 13.98
N THR A 2 40.81 28.41 14.62
CA THR A 2 39.69 27.60 14.11
C THR A 2 38.75 28.55 13.37
N ALA A 3 39.16 29.02 12.20
CA ALA A 3 38.19 29.56 11.27
C ALA A 3 37.38 28.34 10.80
N GLU A 4 36.13 28.23 11.24
CA GLU A 4 35.16 27.31 10.65
C GLU A 4 34.96 27.74 9.18
N ILE A 5 35.86 27.31 8.31
CA ILE A 5 35.72 27.51 6.87
C ILE A 5 34.67 26.49 6.42
N TYR A 6 33.41 26.85 6.65
CA TYR A 6 32.28 26.25 5.97
C TYR A 6 32.23 26.83 4.55
N THR A 7 32.45 25.98 3.56
CA THR A 7 32.17 26.33 2.16
C THR A 7 30.95 25.54 1.72
N ALA A 8 29.80 26.22 1.70
CA ALA A 8 28.63 25.75 0.97
C ALA A 8 29.04 25.45 -0.47
N TYR A 9 28.40 24.44 -1.07
CA TYR A 9 28.58 24.21 -2.50
C TYR A 9 27.97 25.36 -3.30
N ASP A 10 28.52 25.62 -4.47
CA ASP A 10 27.91 26.53 -5.42
C ASP A 10 26.60 25.93 -5.97
N ASN A 11 25.74 26.78 -6.52
CA ASN A 11 24.42 26.35 -7.01
C ASN A 11 24.52 25.24 -8.07
N GLN A 12 25.55 25.30 -8.91
CA GLN A 12 25.79 24.30 -9.95
C GLN A 12 26.18 22.95 -9.36
N GLY A 13 27.07 22.93 -8.36
CA GLY A 13 27.46 21.72 -7.64
C GLY A 13 26.28 21.06 -6.90
N ILE A 14 25.43 21.86 -6.25
CA ILE A 14 24.20 21.37 -5.61
C ILE A 14 23.28 20.70 -6.63
N TRP A 15 23.01 21.39 -7.76
CA TRP A 15 22.13 20.87 -8.80
C TRP A 15 22.67 19.60 -9.45
N ASN A 16 23.96 19.57 -9.78
CA ASN A 16 24.62 18.41 -10.37
C ASN A 16 24.44 17.16 -9.50
N ARG A 17 24.50 17.30 -8.17
CA ARG A 17 24.34 16.17 -7.24
C ARG A 17 22.91 15.75 -7.04
N LEU A 18 21.98 16.70 -6.99
CA LEU A 18 20.56 16.40 -6.99
C LEU A 18 20.19 15.57 -8.23
N VAL A 19 20.62 15.99 -9.41
CA VAL A 19 20.39 15.28 -10.67
C VAL A 19 21.05 13.91 -10.67
N THR A 20 22.31 13.82 -10.24
CA THR A 20 23.10 12.57 -10.33
C THR A 20 22.65 11.52 -9.32
N TRP A 21 22.40 11.90 -8.07
CA TRP A 21 22.20 10.94 -6.96
C TRP A 21 20.79 10.89 -6.40
N LYS A 22 20.00 11.97 -6.54
CA LYS A 22 18.66 12.06 -5.93
C LYS A 22 17.54 11.91 -6.95
N PHE A 23 17.76 12.32 -8.20
CA PHE A 23 16.77 12.15 -9.26
C PHE A 23 16.46 10.67 -9.56
N PRO A 24 17.43 9.72 -9.54
CA PRO A 24 17.11 8.30 -9.68
C PRO A 24 16.22 7.79 -8.54
N LEU A 25 16.49 8.21 -7.30
CA LEU A 25 15.65 7.89 -6.14
C LEU A 25 14.26 8.50 -6.27
N ALA A 26 14.17 9.78 -6.67
CA ALA A 26 12.90 10.45 -6.91
C ALA A 26 12.11 9.74 -8.02
N THR A 27 12.77 9.27 -9.08
CA THR A 27 12.15 8.49 -10.16
C THR A 27 11.53 7.21 -9.60
N LEU A 28 12.27 6.46 -8.79
CA LEU A 28 11.77 5.24 -8.14
C LEU A 28 10.59 5.56 -7.20
N LEU A 29 10.71 6.62 -6.41
CA LEU A 29 9.69 7.14 -5.50
C LEU A 29 8.38 7.49 -6.23
N PHE A 30 8.46 8.13 -7.40
CA PHE A 30 7.28 8.44 -8.22
C PHE A 30 6.64 7.20 -8.85
N HIS A 31 7.34 6.07 -8.94
CA HIS A 31 6.75 4.81 -9.40
C HIS A 31 6.08 4.00 -8.29
N PHE A 32 6.16 4.45 -7.03
CA PHE A 32 5.38 3.86 -5.95
C PHE A 32 3.88 3.97 -6.26
N SER A 33 3.13 2.87 -6.11
CA SER A 33 1.70 2.86 -6.41
C SER A 33 0.93 3.76 -5.44
N ARG A 34 0.10 4.65 -5.99
CA ARG A 34 -0.58 5.73 -5.26
C ARG A 34 -2.08 5.66 -5.46
N PRO A 35 -2.88 5.58 -4.39
CA PRO A 35 -4.32 5.59 -4.53
C PRO A 35 -4.80 6.97 -5.05
N PRO A 36 -5.70 6.99 -6.05
CA PRO A 36 -6.29 8.22 -6.57
C PRO A 36 -7.35 8.70 -5.58
N PHE A 37 -7.06 9.77 -4.85
CA PHE A 37 -8.04 10.40 -3.98
C PHE A 37 -8.43 11.78 -4.53
N PRO A 38 -9.74 12.04 -4.71
CA PRO A 38 -10.23 13.31 -5.20
C PRO A 38 -10.47 14.26 -4.02
N LEU A 39 -9.48 15.05 -3.62
CA LEU A 39 -9.73 16.18 -2.74
C LEU A 39 -8.99 17.44 -3.17
N ARG A 40 -9.69 18.57 -2.99
CA ARG A 40 -9.63 19.71 -3.91
C ARG A 40 -8.55 20.74 -3.59
N ILE A 41 -7.99 20.83 -2.37
CA ILE A 41 -7.06 21.93 -2.03
C ILE A 41 -5.93 21.54 -1.02
N TRP A 42 -6.08 20.54 -0.13
CA TRP A 42 -5.10 20.26 0.95
C TRP A 42 -4.60 18.80 1.07
N THR A 43 -4.95 17.95 0.10
CA THR A 43 -4.89 16.48 0.24
C THR A 43 -4.37 15.85 -1.05
N ASN A 44 -3.18 16.26 -1.45
CA ASN A 44 -2.35 15.47 -2.35
C ASN A 44 -1.97 14.19 -1.60
N THR A 45 -2.86 13.19 -1.57
CA THR A 45 -2.59 11.86 -1.02
C THR A 45 -1.35 11.24 -1.65
N SER A 46 -1.05 11.61 -2.90
CA SER A 46 0.25 11.33 -3.51
C SER A 46 1.41 11.85 -2.66
N LEU A 47 1.44 13.13 -2.32
CA LEU A 47 2.48 13.71 -1.48
C LEU A 47 2.51 13.06 -0.09
N PHE A 48 1.35 12.82 0.50
CA PHE A 48 1.27 12.09 1.76
C PHE A 48 1.89 10.69 1.66
N MET A 49 1.57 9.90 0.64
CA MET A 49 2.16 8.57 0.47
C MET A 49 3.67 8.62 0.28
N LEU A 50 4.19 9.64 -0.40
CA LEU A 50 5.63 9.84 -0.52
C LEU A 50 6.26 10.18 0.85
N ILE A 51 5.62 11.08 1.60
CA ILE A 51 6.07 11.47 2.94
C ILE A 51 5.98 10.30 3.91
N HIS A 52 4.91 9.50 3.87
CA HIS A 52 4.73 8.29 4.67
C HIS A 52 5.81 7.26 4.34
N LEU A 53 6.09 7.02 3.06
CA LEU A 53 7.16 6.10 2.64
C LEU A 53 8.52 6.53 3.22
N LEU A 54 8.79 7.84 3.24
CA LEU A 54 10.00 8.41 3.83
C LEU A 54 9.98 8.45 5.36
N GLY A 55 8.81 8.52 5.98
CA GLY A 55 8.61 8.68 7.43
C GLY A 55 8.52 7.38 8.22
N SER A 56 7.99 6.31 7.61
CA SER A 56 7.88 4.99 8.25
C SER A 56 8.17 3.85 7.25
N PRO A 57 9.43 3.74 6.78
CA PRO A 57 9.80 2.78 5.74
C PRO A 57 9.61 1.31 6.19
N VAL A 58 9.85 1.04 7.48
CA VAL A 58 9.67 -0.29 8.09
C VAL A 58 8.21 -0.72 8.01
N MET A 59 7.30 0.15 8.47
CA MET A 59 5.86 -0.13 8.48
C MET A 59 5.29 -0.23 7.09
N ASN A 60 5.81 0.55 6.15
CA ASN A 60 5.38 0.46 4.77
C ASN A 60 5.72 -0.91 4.15
N ILE A 61 6.97 -1.39 4.28
CA ILE A 61 7.35 -2.73 3.80
C ILE A 61 6.55 -3.82 4.51
N ALA A 62 6.41 -3.74 5.84
CA ALA A 62 5.64 -4.71 6.61
C ALA A 62 4.16 -4.77 6.19
N SER A 63 3.53 -3.61 5.90
CA SER A 63 2.14 -3.53 5.44
C SER A 63 1.93 -4.14 4.06
N LEU A 64 2.87 -3.92 3.14
CA LEU A 64 2.85 -4.53 1.81
C LEU A 64 3.01 -6.06 1.90
N LEU A 65 3.96 -6.53 2.70
CA LEU A 65 4.18 -7.96 2.95
C LEU A 65 2.97 -8.63 3.61
N TYR A 66 2.36 -7.98 4.60
CA TYR A 66 1.14 -8.46 5.25
C TYR A 66 -0.05 -8.54 4.28
N THR A 67 -0.15 -7.58 3.36
CA THR A 67 -1.17 -7.61 2.30
C THR A 67 -0.97 -8.84 1.40
N LEU A 68 0.27 -9.11 0.98
CA LEU A 68 0.59 -10.31 0.18
C LEU A 68 0.29 -11.60 0.94
N SER A 69 0.65 -11.68 2.23
CA SER A 69 0.37 -12.87 3.04
C SER A 69 -1.13 -13.11 3.21
N GLY A 70 -1.91 -12.06 3.44
CA GLY A 70 -3.37 -12.15 3.52
C GLY A 70 -4.00 -12.63 2.19
N CYS A 71 -3.57 -12.08 1.06
CA CYS A 71 -4.00 -12.54 -0.26
C CYS A 71 -3.63 -14.03 -0.50
N GLN A 72 -2.41 -14.41 -0.13
CA GLN A 72 -1.91 -15.79 -0.24
C GLN A 72 -2.74 -16.77 0.61
N ALA A 73 -3.18 -16.37 1.81
CA ALA A 73 -4.05 -17.18 2.67
C ALA A 73 -5.44 -17.37 2.05
N ARG A 74 -6.04 -16.29 1.51
CA ARG A 74 -7.34 -16.31 0.83
C ARG A 74 -7.31 -17.16 -0.43
N ALA A 75 -6.26 -17.02 -1.24
CA ALA A 75 -5.97 -17.87 -2.39
C ALA A 75 -5.98 -19.35 -2.01
N ARG A 76 -5.21 -19.75 -0.98
CA ARG A 76 -5.15 -21.14 -0.51
C ARG A 76 -6.48 -21.64 0.05
N SER A 77 -7.22 -20.77 0.76
CA SER A 77 -8.57 -21.08 1.25
C SER A 77 -9.51 -21.42 0.10
N MET A 78 -9.56 -20.58 -0.95
CA MET A 78 -10.41 -20.80 -2.13
C MET A 78 -9.97 -22.02 -2.95
N GLN A 79 -8.67 -22.24 -3.12
CA GLN A 79 -8.15 -23.47 -3.72
C GLN A 79 -8.59 -24.72 -2.94
N THR A 80 -8.52 -24.68 -1.60
CA THR A 80 -8.89 -25.81 -0.75
C THR A 80 -10.39 -26.09 -0.83
N GLN A 81 -11.23 -25.05 -0.82
CA GLN A 81 -12.67 -25.20 -1.00
C GLN A 81 -13.01 -25.84 -2.35
N LEU A 82 -12.43 -25.34 -3.44
CA LEU A 82 -12.68 -25.88 -4.78
C LEU A 82 -12.18 -27.32 -4.93
N ARG A 83 -11.05 -27.68 -4.31
CA ARG A 83 -10.57 -29.07 -4.26
C ARG A 83 -11.50 -29.97 -3.45
N LYS A 84 -12.07 -29.48 -2.34
CA LYS A 84 -13.06 -30.21 -1.53
C LYS A 84 -14.32 -30.50 -2.36
N ILE A 85 -14.85 -29.47 -3.02
CA ILE A 85 -16.00 -29.59 -3.94
C ILE A 85 -15.68 -30.60 -5.04
N GLN A 86 -14.51 -30.47 -5.69
CA GLN A 86 -14.11 -31.38 -6.76
C GLN A 86 -14.04 -32.84 -6.30
N ARG A 87 -13.54 -33.11 -5.09
CA ARG A 87 -13.52 -34.46 -4.50
C ARG A 87 -14.94 -34.97 -4.26
N GLN A 88 -15.81 -34.16 -3.69
CA GLN A 88 -17.21 -34.53 -3.43
C GLN A 88 -17.96 -34.82 -4.73
N VAL A 89 -17.82 -33.95 -5.74
CA VAL A 89 -18.39 -34.15 -7.07
C VAL A 89 -17.84 -35.42 -7.72
N ARG A 90 -16.54 -35.72 -7.55
CA ARG A 90 -15.94 -36.94 -8.13
C ARG A 90 -16.60 -38.21 -7.62
N TYR A 91 -17.03 -38.26 -6.36
CA TYR A 91 -17.67 -39.45 -5.78
C TYR A 91 -19.20 -39.40 -5.81
N ALA A 92 -19.80 -38.29 -6.23
CA ALA A 92 -21.24 -38.14 -6.28
C ALA A 92 -21.88 -38.95 -7.44
N PRO A 93 -22.94 -39.74 -7.19
CA PRO A 93 -23.65 -40.47 -8.25
C PRO A 93 -24.23 -39.55 -9.34
N TRP A 94 -24.72 -38.38 -8.93
CA TRP A 94 -25.34 -37.38 -9.82
C TRP A 94 -24.33 -36.63 -10.70
N ARG A 95 -23.01 -36.86 -10.56
CA ARG A 95 -21.97 -36.21 -11.37
C ARG A 95 -22.15 -36.40 -12.88
N LEU A 96 -22.73 -37.53 -13.28
CA LEU A 96 -22.98 -37.85 -14.70
C LEU A 96 -24.12 -37.01 -15.28
N VAL A 97 -25.01 -36.53 -14.41
CA VAL A 97 -26.21 -35.77 -14.79
C VAL A 97 -25.93 -34.27 -14.77
N ASN A 98 -25.06 -33.78 -13.89
CA ASN A 98 -24.75 -32.36 -13.75
C ASN A 98 -23.58 -31.93 -14.69
N PRO A 99 -23.83 -31.14 -15.75
CA PRO A 99 -22.78 -30.77 -16.72
C PRO A 99 -21.67 -29.89 -16.14
N LEU A 100 -21.95 -29.09 -15.10
CA LEU A 100 -20.96 -28.27 -14.41
C LEU A 100 -20.04 -29.13 -13.54
N ALA A 101 -20.61 -30.08 -12.82
CA ALA A 101 -19.85 -31.09 -12.08
C ALA A 101 -18.99 -31.95 -13.02
N LYS A 102 -19.54 -32.27 -14.19
CA LYS A 102 -18.83 -32.92 -15.28
C LYS A 102 -17.63 -32.06 -15.70
N GLU A 103 -17.85 -30.79 -16.05
CA GLU A 103 -16.78 -29.86 -16.43
C GLU A 103 -15.69 -29.73 -15.34
N LEU A 104 -16.10 -29.65 -14.07
CA LEU A 104 -15.19 -29.59 -12.93
C LEU A 104 -14.35 -30.87 -12.77
N THR A 105 -14.93 -32.05 -13.00
CA THR A 105 -14.22 -33.34 -12.87
C THR A 105 -13.30 -33.62 -14.05
N TYR A 106 -13.70 -33.27 -15.28
CA TYR A 106 -12.86 -33.44 -16.49
C TYR A 106 -11.69 -32.46 -16.55
N SER A 107 -11.70 -31.36 -15.78
CA SER A 107 -10.57 -30.43 -15.68
C SER A 107 -9.25 -31.05 -15.23
N HIS A 108 -9.29 -32.24 -14.62
CA HIS A 108 -8.12 -32.95 -14.12
C HIS A 108 -7.65 -34.10 -15.02
N GLY A 109 -8.42 -34.44 -16.06
CA GLY A 109 -8.01 -35.44 -17.04
C GLY A 109 -6.91 -34.89 -17.94
N TYR A 110 -5.86 -35.68 -18.17
CA TYR A 110 -4.63 -35.33 -18.89
C TYR A 110 -4.82 -34.78 -20.33
N SER A 111 -6.04 -34.77 -20.85
CA SER A 111 -6.33 -34.52 -22.27
C SER A 111 -6.81 -33.10 -22.61
N ASN A 112 -7.28 -32.26 -21.68
CA ASN A 112 -7.90 -30.98 -22.07
C ASN A 112 -7.34 -29.75 -21.31
N LYS A 113 -6.40 -29.04 -21.95
CA LYS A 113 -5.78 -27.79 -21.44
C LYS A 113 -6.80 -26.70 -21.08
N THR A 114 -7.93 -26.64 -21.78
CA THR A 114 -8.93 -25.56 -21.58
C THR A 114 -9.66 -25.67 -20.24
N SER A 115 -10.02 -26.89 -19.83
CA SER A 115 -10.77 -27.11 -18.59
C SER A 115 -9.91 -26.89 -17.35
N LYS A 116 -8.63 -27.26 -17.41
CA LYS A 116 -7.65 -26.96 -16.35
C LYS A 116 -7.49 -25.45 -16.14
N ARG A 117 -7.43 -24.68 -17.23
CA ARG A 117 -7.36 -23.20 -17.20
C ARG A 117 -8.55 -22.58 -16.48
N LYS A 118 -9.77 -23.05 -16.74
CA LYS A 118 -10.99 -22.55 -16.07
C LYS A 118 -10.95 -22.77 -14.56
N PHE A 119 -10.55 -23.96 -14.10
CA PHE A 119 -10.42 -24.24 -12.66
C PHE A 119 -9.36 -23.34 -12.02
N THR A 120 -8.20 -23.20 -12.66
CA THR A 120 -7.12 -22.33 -12.14
C THR A 120 -7.50 -20.86 -12.11
N SER A 121 -8.39 -20.41 -13.00
CA SER A 121 -8.87 -19.04 -13.02
C SER A 121 -9.91 -18.78 -11.92
N LEU A 122 -10.85 -19.70 -11.71
CA LEU A 122 -11.97 -19.48 -10.76
C LEU A 122 -11.52 -19.20 -9.32
N TRP A 123 -10.55 -19.95 -8.78
CA TRP A 123 -10.08 -19.68 -7.41
C TRP A 123 -9.37 -18.33 -7.28
N LYS A 124 -8.72 -17.86 -8.35
CA LYS A 124 -8.06 -16.54 -8.38
C LYS A 124 -9.07 -15.42 -8.41
N GLN A 125 -10.11 -15.58 -9.23
CA GLN A 125 -11.22 -14.63 -9.32
C GLN A 125 -11.93 -14.49 -7.97
N LEU A 126 -12.24 -15.59 -7.31
CA LEU A 126 -12.87 -15.59 -5.99
C LEU A 126 -11.97 -15.01 -4.91
N ALA A 127 -10.67 -15.34 -4.92
CA ALA A 127 -9.71 -14.76 -3.98
C ALA A 127 -9.57 -13.25 -4.18
N LEU A 128 -9.56 -12.76 -5.43
CA LEU A 128 -9.51 -11.33 -5.73
C LEU A 128 -10.76 -10.61 -5.22
N ILE A 129 -11.95 -11.16 -5.49
CA ILE A 129 -13.22 -10.61 -4.99
C ILE A 129 -13.22 -10.59 -3.46
N GLN A 130 -12.79 -11.67 -2.80
CA GLN A 130 -12.69 -11.73 -1.35
C GLN A 130 -11.73 -10.68 -0.79
N VAL A 131 -10.53 -10.54 -1.37
CA VAL A 131 -9.56 -9.51 -0.99
C VAL A 131 -10.16 -8.12 -1.12
N SER A 132 -10.88 -7.85 -2.22
CA SER A 132 -11.56 -6.58 -2.41
C SER A 132 -12.69 -6.35 -1.41
N TYR A 133 -13.48 -7.35 -1.00
CA TYR A 133 -14.43 -7.17 0.10
C TYR A 133 -13.73 -6.88 1.44
N ASP A 134 -12.62 -7.55 1.73
CA ASP A 134 -11.85 -7.37 2.96
C ASP A 134 -11.22 -5.97 3.05
N GLU A 135 -10.86 -5.36 1.93
CA GLU A 135 -10.39 -3.96 1.86
C GLU A 135 -11.46 -2.94 2.28
N TRP A 136 -12.74 -3.31 2.12
CA TRP A 136 -13.90 -2.56 2.62
C TRP A 136 -14.42 -3.14 3.95
N GLY A 137 -13.66 -4.09 4.52
CA GLY A 137 -13.90 -4.86 5.74
C GLY A 137 -15.28 -5.49 5.82
N VAL A 138 -15.69 -6.12 4.73
CA VAL A 138 -16.84 -7.02 4.71
C VAL A 138 -16.37 -8.45 4.85
N THR A 139 -16.12 -8.86 6.10
CA THR A 139 -15.52 -10.17 6.44
C THR A 139 -16.42 -11.37 6.12
N SER A 140 -17.74 -11.17 6.05
CA SER A 140 -18.72 -12.20 5.69
C SER A 140 -18.64 -12.66 4.23
N ALA A 141 -17.91 -11.92 3.38
CA ALA A 141 -17.79 -12.25 1.96
C ALA A 141 -17.14 -13.62 1.71
N SER A 142 -16.19 -14.04 2.57
CA SER A 142 -15.59 -15.39 2.49
C SER A 142 -16.67 -16.48 2.50
N ASP A 143 -17.56 -16.43 3.47
CA ASP A 143 -18.53 -17.49 3.73
C ASP A 143 -19.64 -17.46 2.70
N PHE A 144 -20.04 -16.25 2.28
CA PHE A 144 -20.93 -16.06 1.14
C PHE A 144 -20.38 -16.69 -0.15
N LEU A 145 -19.11 -16.42 -0.50
CA LEU A 145 -18.48 -16.97 -1.71
C LEU A 145 -18.34 -18.50 -1.65
N LYS A 146 -17.96 -19.05 -0.48
CA LYS A 146 -17.87 -20.51 -0.27
C LYS A 146 -19.24 -21.19 -0.36
N SER A 147 -20.27 -20.61 0.26
CA SER A 147 -21.65 -21.10 0.19
C SER A 147 -22.18 -21.07 -1.25
N THR A 148 -21.90 -19.98 -1.98
CA THR A 148 -22.25 -19.85 -3.40
C THR A 148 -21.61 -20.95 -4.24
N LEU A 149 -20.33 -21.26 -3.99
CA LEU A 149 -19.64 -22.37 -4.65
C LEU A 149 -20.28 -23.72 -4.32
N ASP A 150 -20.61 -23.97 -3.06
CA ASP A 150 -21.24 -25.23 -2.64
C ASP A 150 -22.59 -25.40 -3.33
N ARG A 151 -23.41 -24.34 -3.45
CA ARG A 151 -24.68 -24.38 -4.18
C ARG A 151 -24.51 -24.57 -5.69
N LEU A 152 -23.51 -23.93 -6.29
CA LEU A 152 -23.23 -24.05 -7.72
C LEU A 152 -22.88 -25.48 -8.12
N TYR A 153 -22.10 -26.17 -7.30
CA TYR A 153 -21.51 -27.45 -7.67
C TYR A 153 -22.08 -28.66 -6.95
N LEU A 154 -22.47 -28.54 -5.68
CA LEU A 154 -22.86 -29.67 -4.83
C LEU A 154 -24.37 -29.86 -4.72
N ASP A 155 -25.16 -28.81 -4.93
CA ASP A 155 -26.62 -28.91 -4.85
C ASP A 155 -27.20 -29.74 -6.02
N PRO A 156 -27.79 -30.91 -5.75
CA PRO A 156 -28.40 -31.75 -6.78
C PRO A 156 -29.83 -31.30 -7.13
N SER A 157 -30.47 -30.47 -6.28
CA SER A 157 -31.89 -30.11 -6.37
C SER A 157 -32.30 -29.54 -7.74
N PRO A 158 -31.45 -28.74 -8.43
CA PRO A 158 -31.84 -28.19 -9.72
C PRO A 158 -31.73 -29.15 -10.90
N LEU A 159 -31.23 -30.38 -10.70
CA LEU A 159 -31.11 -31.38 -11.76
C LEU A 159 -32.47 -31.87 -12.29
N GLY A 160 -33.56 -31.60 -11.56
CA GLY A 160 -34.93 -31.87 -12.01
C GLY A 160 -35.61 -30.75 -12.80
N GLN A 161 -35.01 -29.55 -12.89
CA GLN A 161 -35.70 -28.34 -13.39
C GLN A 161 -35.38 -27.97 -14.85
N GLY A 162 -34.65 -28.80 -15.59
CA GLY A 162 -34.41 -28.60 -17.03
C GLY A 162 -33.20 -27.70 -17.39
N PRO A 163 -33.01 -27.39 -18.69
CA PRO A 163 -31.83 -26.70 -19.21
C PRO A 163 -31.65 -25.27 -18.70
N GLU A 164 -32.74 -24.59 -18.32
CA GLU A 164 -32.71 -23.22 -17.83
C GLU A 164 -31.84 -23.05 -16.57
N THR A 165 -31.79 -24.05 -15.69
CA THR A 165 -31.00 -23.92 -14.46
C THR A 165 -29.50 -24.02 -14.70
N LEU A 166 -29.08 -24.79 -15.70
CA LEU A 166 -27.66 -24.85 -16.09
C LEU A 166 -27.19 -23.50 -16.64
N GLU A 167 -28.04 -22.85 -17.43
CA GLU A 167 -27.76 -21.53 -17.99
C GLU A 167 -27.62 -20.49 -16.88
N LYS A 168 -28.52 -20.48 -15.88
CA LYS A 168 -28.42 -19.60 -14.70
C LYS A 168 -27.13 -19.81 -13.90
N ARG A 169 -26.70 -21.06 -13.68
CA ARG A 169 -25.44 -21.36 -12.98
C ARG A 169 -24.21 -20.88 -13.76
N ARG A 170 -24.22 -21.03 -15.09
CA ARG A 170 -23.16 -20.49 -15.96
C ARG A 170 -23.15 -18.98 -15.95
N GLU A 171 -24.32 -18.35 -15.93
CA GLU A 171 -24.44 -16.90 -15.82
C GLU A 171 -23.84 -16.41 -14.51
N VAL A 172 -24.11 -17.06 -13.37
CA VAL A 172 -23.46 -16.73 -12.08
C VAL A 172 -21.93 -16.82 -12.17
N LEU A 173 -21.38 -17.89 -12.74
CA LEU A 173 -19.93 -18.01 -12.91
C LEU A 173 -19.37 -16.91 -13.82
N LYS A 174 -20.09 -16.56 -14.88
CA LYS A 174 -19.73 -15.46 -15.79
C LYS A 174 -19.78 -14.10 -15.09
N GLN A 175 -20.73 -13.88 -14.17
CA GLN A 175 -20.80 -12.66 -13.36
C GLN A 175 -19.62 -12.57 -12.39
N ILE A 176 -19.22 -13.68 -11.76
CA ILE A 176 -18.00 -13.76 -10.91
C ILE A 176 -16.75 -13.44 -11.74
N GLU A 177 -16.61 -14.07 -12.91
CA GLU A 177 -15.50 -13.82 -13.83
C GLU A 177 -15.46 -12.36 -14.28
N THR A 178 -16.61 -11.80 -14.67
CA THR A 178 -16.71 -10.40 -15.10
C THR A 178 -16.33 -9.45 -13.97
N ALA A 179 -16.84 -9.65 -12.76
CA ALA A 179 -16.51 -8.83 -11.60
C ALA A 179 -15.02 -8.92 -11.25
N ALA A 180 -14.45 -10.12 -11.23
CA ALA A 180 -13.02 -10.30 -10.98
C ALA A 180 -12.16 -9.63 -12.06
N ASN A 181 -12.52 -9.74 -13.33
CA ASN A 181 -11.81 -9.07 -14.43
C ASN A 181 -11.92 -7.54 -14.32
N MET A 182 -13.08 -7.02 -13.93
CA MET A 182 -13.26 -5.58 -13.66
C MET A 182 -12.42 -5.11 -12.48
N LEU A 183 -12.37 -5.87 -11.38
CA LEU A 183 -11.53 -5.57 -10.22
C LEU A 183 -10.04 -5.64 -10.56
N ALA A 184 -9.64 -6.60 -11.39
CA ALA A 184 -8.27 -6.74 -11.85
C ALA A 184 -7.87 -5.60 -12.79
N ALA A 185 -8.75 -5.22 -13.73
CA ALA A 185 -8.53 -4.09 -14.63
C ALA A 185 -8.49 -2.74 -13.88
N ASP A 186 -9.28 -2.61 -12.80
CA ASP A 186 -9.27 -1.43 -11.94
C ASP A 186 -7.99 -1.34 -11.09
N ARG A 187 -7.37 -2.47 -10.76
CA ARG A 187 -6.04 -2.49 -10.13
C ARG A 187 -5.00 -2.18 -11.19
N ALA A 188 -4.45 -0.98 -11.18
CA ALA A 188 -3.34 -0.64 -12.05
C ALA A 188 -2.06 -1.34 -11.54
N THR A 189 -1.80 -2.56 -12.01
CA THR A 189 -0.55 -3.28 -11.76
C THR A 189 0.49 -2.82 -12.78
N TYR A 190 1.37 -1.90 -12.37
CA TYR A 190 2.42 -1.35 -13.24
C TYR A 190 3.68 -2.23 -13.23
N VAL A 191 3.53 -3.55 -13.36
CA VAL A 191 4.65 -4.49 -13.23
C VAL A 191 5.77 -4.17 -14.22
N LEU A 192 5.44 -4.03 -15.52
CA LEU A 192 6.43 -3.70 -16.55
C LEU A 192 7.05 -2.30 -16.36
N PRO A 193 6.28 -1.21 -16.19
CA PRO A 193 6.86 0.10 -15.89
C PRO A 193 7.74 0.11 -14.65
N ILE A 194 7.44 -0.71 -13.64
CA ILE A 194 8.24 -0.78 -12.42
C ILE A 194 9.53 -1.55 -12.62
N PHE A 195 9.53 -2.65 -13.40
CA PHE A 195 10.79 -3.26 -13.84
C PHE A 195 11.65 -2.29 -14.64
N ILE A 196 11.04 -1.50 -15.53
CA ILE A 196 11.75 -0.44 -16.27
C ILE A 196 12.28 0.61 -15.30
N ALA A 197 11.48 1.07 -14.33
CA ALA A 197 11.90 2.07 -13.35
C ALA A 197 13.05 1.59 -12.46
N GLN A 198 13.02 0.32 -12.01
CA GLN A 198 14.11 -0.29 -11.26
C GLN A 198 15.36 -0.45 -12.12
N PHE A 199 15.22 -0.88 -13.38
CA PHE A 199 16.33 -0.96 -14.32
C PHE A 199 16.95 0.42 -14.56
N VAL A 200 16.13 1.44 -14.83
CA VAL A 200 16.57 2.84 -15.00
C VAL A 200 17.25 3.36 -13.75
N PHE A 201 16.74 3.03 -12.56
CA PHE A 201 17.36 3.39 -11.28
C PHE A 201 18.76 2.78 -11.16
N ILE A 202 18.91 1.47 -11.39
CA ILE A 202 20.20 0.77 -11.33
C ILE A 202 21.17 1.31 -12.39
N ALA A 203 20.68 1.51 -13.62
CA ALA A 203 21.47 2.07 -14.71
C ALA A 203 21.91 3.50 -14.42
N SER A 204 21.06 4.31 -13.79
CA SER A 204 21.39 5.70 -13.41
C SER A 204 22.44 5.74 -12.30
N ILE A 205 22.35 4.87 -11.29
CA ILE A 205 23.41 4.73 -10.27
C ILE A 205 24.72 4.27 -10.92
N SER A 206 24.65 3.33 -11.87
CA SER A 206 25.83 2.86 -12.61
C SER A 206 26.48 3.99 -13.42
N ALA A 207 25.68 4.77 -14.14
CA ALA A 207 26.13 5.93 -14.88
C ALA A 207 26.71 7.01 -13.95
N ALA A 208 26.13 7.20 -12.77
CA ALA A 208 26.65 8.10 -11.75
C ALA A 208 28.04 7.67 -11.27
N PHE A 209 28.25 6.39 -10.91
CA PHE A 209 29.59 5.88 -10.59
C PHE A 209 30.57 6.05 -11.75
N TRP A 210 30.16 5.67 -12.97
CA TRP A 210 31.00 5.81 -14.16
C TRP A 210 31.43 7.25 -14.40
N ARG A 211 30.50 8.20 -14.27
CA ARG A 211 30.77 9.64 -14.38
C ARG A 211 31.81 10.08 -13.36
N VAL A 212 31.66 9.69 -12.09
CA VAL A 212 32.60 10.14 -11.06
C VAL A 212 33.99 9.51 -11.23
N ILE A 213 34.08 8.27 -11.73
CA ILE A 213 35.38 7.64 -12.06
C ILE A 213 36.08 8.40 -13.20
N GLY A 214 35.34 8.92 -14.18
CA GLY A 214 35.89 9.62 -15.34
C GLY A 214 36.39 11.04 -15.04
N VAL A 215 35.95 11.64 -13.93
CA VAL A 215 36.42 12.95 -13.47
C VAL A 215 37.72 12.73 -12.69
N PHE A 216 38.87 12.85 -13.37
CA PHE A 216 40.15 12.93 -12.69
C PHE A 216 40.26 14.26 -11.93
N PRO A 217 40.94 14.30 -10.76
CA PRO A 217 41.01 15.46 -9.86
C PRO A 217 41.82 16.66 -10.40
N GLN A 218 41.99 16.81 -11.72
CA GLN A 218 42.80 17.88 -12.31
C GLN A 218 42.19 19.28 -12.15
N ASP A 219 40.88 19.40 -11.92
CA ASP A 219 40.17 20.70 -11.97
C ASP A 219 39.64 21.19 -10.60
N GLY A 220 40.16 20.66 -9.50
CA GLY A 220 39.66 21.04 -8.16
C GLY A 220 38.24 20.54 -7.87
N GLU A 221 37.72 19.59 -8.65
CA GLU A 221 36.49 18.87 -8.34
C GLU A 221 36.71 17.87 -7.19
N TRP A 222 35.79 17.88 -6.23
CA TRP A 222 35.96 17.28 -4.92
C TRP A 222 35.41 15.83 -4.86
N THR A 223 36.23 14.84 -5.23
CA THR A 223 35.84 13.40 -5.30
C THR A 223 35.27 12.84 -3.98
N ASN A 224 35.77 13.32 -2.84
CA ASN A 224 35.23 12.99 -1.51
C ASN A 224 33.76 13.38 -1.35
N VAL A 225 33.30 14.43 -2.03
CA VAL A 225 31.92 14.89 -1.89
C VAL A 225 30.93 13.98 -2.62
N GLU A 226 31.34 13.42 -3.75
CA GLU A 226 30.54 12.44 -4.46
C GLU A 226 30.36 11.17 -3.61
N ALA A 227 31.41 10.76 -2.87
CA ALA A 227 31.33 9.67 -1.89
C ALA A 227 30.21 9.86 -0.87
N TYR A 228 30.06 11.09 -0.34
CA TYR A 228 29.01 11.39 0.63
C TYR A 228 27.64 11.44 -0.01
N SER A 229 27.54 11.92 -1.25
CA SER A 229 26.27 11.92 -1.98
C SER A 229 25.78 10.49 -2.21
N ILE A 230 26.68 9.57 -2.57
CA ILE A 230 26.43 8.12 -2.64
C ILE A 230 25.98 7.60 -1.27
N ALA A 231 26.80 7.82 -0.24
CA ALA A 231 26.55 7.32 1.10
C ALA A 231 25.24 7.85 1.68
N MET A 232 24.80 9.05 1.33
CA MET A 232 23.52 9.61 1.78
C MET A 232 22.33 9.20 0.90
N SER A 233 22.56 8.62 -0.28
CA SER A 233 21.52 7.97 -1.09
C SER A 233 21.30 6.51 -0.66
N ALA A 234 22.35 5.84 -0.19
CA ALA A 234 22.30 4.43 0.23
C ALA A 234 21.23 4.08 1.28
N PRO A 235 20.87 4.93 2.27
CA PRO A 235 19.79 4.64 3.21
C PRO A 235 18.44 4.39 2.55
N PHE A 236 18.25 4.86 1.31
CA PHE A 236 17.00 4.74 0.57
C PHE A 236 16.96 3.53 -0.38
N LEU A 237 17.97 2.65 -0.34
CA LEU A 237 17.98 1.43 -1.15
C LEU A 237 16.81 0.49 -0.82
N TYR A 238 16.29 0.52 0.42
CA TYR A 238 15.04 -0.18 0.80
C TYR A 238 13.84 0.18 -0.10
N MET A 239 13.87 1.28 -0.85
CA MET A 239 12.84 1.63 -1.81
C MET A 239 12.71 0.59 -2.93
N VAL A 240 13.77 -0.15 -3.26
CA VAL A 240 13.74 -1.21 -4.28
C VAL A 240 12.68 -2.26 -3.93
N PRO A 241 12.75 -2.96 -2.78
CA PRO A 241 11.69 -3.88 -2.38
C PRO A 241 10.35 -3.20 -2.13
N ALA A 242 10.32 -1.98 -1.57
CA ALA A 242 9.05 -1.29 -1.31
C ALA A 242 8.27 -0.98 -2.61
N VAL A 243 8.95 -0.46 -3.63
CA VAL A 243 8.34 -0.15 -4.94
C VAL A 243 7.99 -1.43 -5.69
N PHE A 244 8.84 -2.47 -5.63
CA PHE A 244 8.51 -3.79 -6.17
C PHE A 244 7.19 -4.30 -5.59
N LEU A 245 7.07 -4.42 -4.27
CA LEU A 245 5.88 -5.00 -3.63
C LEU A 245 4.63 -4.15 -3.90
N SER A 246 4.76 -2.82 -3.89
CA SER A 246 3.68 -1.89 -4.23
C SER A 246 3.16 -2.09 -5.66
N ALA A 247 4.07 -2.31 -6.63
CA ALA A 247 3.76 -2.60 -8.04
C ALA A 247 2.79 -3.78 -8.22
N ILE A 248 3.10 -4.85 -7.49
CA ILE A 248 2.48 -6.16 -7.64
C ILE A 248 1.08 -6.13 -7.05
N ILE A 249 0.96 -5.53 -5.87
CA ILE A 249 -0.34 -5.39 -5.20
C ILE A 249 -1.23 -4.44 -6.02
N GLY A 250 -0.63 -3.40 -6.58
CA GLY A 250 -1.31 -2.34 -7.31
C GLY A 250 -2.18 -1.48 -6.39
N VAL A 251 -2.94 -0.57 -7.00
CA VAL A 251 -3.93 0.27 -6.32
C VAL A 251 -5.15 0.41 -7.23
N SER A 252 -6.34 0.54 -6.64
CA SER A 252 -7.57 0.83 -7.39
C SER A 252 -7.46 2.16 -8.13
N GLN A 253 -7.81 2.23 -9.40
CA GLN A 253 -7.79 3.46 -10.22
C GLN A 253 -8.84 4.49 -9.81
N THR A 254 -9.92 4.06 -9.15
CA THR A 254 -10.85 5.00 -8.53
C THR A 254 -11.33 4.45 -7.19
N GLU A 255 -11.75 5.34 -6.29
CA GLU A 255 -12.32 4.93 -5.02
C GLU A 255 -13.67 4.20 -5.17
N ARG A 256 -14.49 4.63 -6.14
CA ARG A 256 -15.87 4.14 -6.30
C ARG A 256 -15.99 2.92 -7.20
N SER A 257 -14.99 2.62 -8.03
CA SER A 257 -15.05 1.50 -8.98
C SER A 257 -15.16 0.15 -8.26
N VAL A 258 -14.32 -0.09 -7.25
CA VAL A 258 -14.36 -1.34 -6.47
C VAL A 258 -15.74 -1.54 -5.82
N VAL A 259 -16.25 -0.51 -5.14
CA VAL A 259 -17.59 -0.56 -4.51
C VAL A 259 -18.67 -0.84 -5.53
N ARG A 260 -18.65 -0.14 -6.67
CA ARG A 260 -19.62 -0.32 -7.74
C ARG A 260 -19.59 -1.74 -8.30
N VAL A 261 -18.41 -2.31 -8.53
CA VAL A 261 -18.25 -3.67 -9.05
C VAL A 261 -18.75 -4.70 -8.03
N LEU A 262 -18.38 -4.55 -6.75
CA LEU A 262 -18.82 -5.46 -5.68
C LEU A 262 -20.34 -5.39 -5.45
N ASN A 263 -20.92 -4.18 -5.44
CA ASN A 263 -22.36 -4.00 -5.30
C ASN A 263 -23.13 -4.51 -6.53
N HIS A 264 -22.60 -4.29 -7.74
CA HIS A 264 -23.19 -4.85 -8.96
C HIS A 264 -23.18 -6.38 -8.95
N LEU A 265 -22.06 -6.99 -8.55
CA LEU A 265 -21.96 -8.43 -8.37
C LEU A 265 -22.99 -8.92 -7.33
N GLY A 266 -23.05 -8.29 -6.16
CA GLY A 266 -24.02 -8.62 -5.12
C GLY A 266 -25.47 -8.54 -5.62
N GLU A 267 -25.85 -7.48 -6.33
CA GLU A 267 -27.20 -7.31 -6.90
C GLU A 267 -27.53 -8.39 -7.94
N LYS A 268 -26.58 -8.75 -8.80
CA LYS A 268 -26.75 -9.81 -9.80
C LYS A 268 -26.91 -11.18 -9.15
N LEU A 269 -26.12 -11.48 -8.12
CA LEU A 269 -26.24 -12.72 -7.36
C LEU A 269 -27.56 -12.78 -6.57
N MET A 270 -28.09 -11.64 -6.10
CA MET A 270 -29.40 -11.58 -5.42
C MET A 270 -30.59 -11.92 -6.31
N LYS A 271 -30.54 -11.55 -7.59
CA LYS A 271 -31.62 -11.85 -8.55
C LYS A 271 -31.82 -13.36 -8.72
N GLU A 272 -30.77 -14.13 -8.47
CA GLU A 272 -30.81 -15.60 -8.48
C GLU A 272 -31.28 -16.13 -7.11
N ARG A 273 -32.60 -16.33 -6.97
CA ARG A 273 -33.23 -16.78 -5.70
C ARG A 273 -32.55 -17.99 -5.04
N TRP A 274 -32.03 -18.93 -5.82
CA TRP A 274 -31.33 -20.12 -5.30
C TRP A 274 -29.96 -19.80 -4.65
N VAL A 275 -29.37 -18.65 -4.97
CA VAL A 275 -28.19 -18.10 -4.29
C VAL A 275 -28.60 -17.34 -3.02
N ALA A 276 -29.74 -16.64 -3.04
CA ALA A 276 -30.20 -15.79 -1.93
C ALA A 276 -30.88 -16.55 -0.77
N VAL A 277 -31.48 -17.72 -1.02
CA VAL A 277 -32.27 -18.42 0.00
C VAL A 277 -31.38 -19.23 0.93
N VAL A 278 -31.15 -18.77 2.16
CA VAL A 278 -30.85 -19.65 3.30
C VAL A 278 -32.20 -20.07 3.88
N GLU A 279 -32.76 -21.14 3.34
CA GLU A 279 -33.94 -21.80 3.90
C GLU A 279 -33.54 -22.35 5.28
N GLY A 280 -33.97 -21.67 6.37
CA GLY A 280 -33.75 -22.21 7.71
C GLY A 280 -33.82 -21.25 8.89
N ALA A 281 -33.72 -19.93 8.70
CA ALA A 281 -33.99 -18.99 9.79
C ALA A 281 -35.51 -18.79 9.90
N ASP A 282 -36.14 -19.65 10.70
CA ASP A 282 -37.55 -19.58 11.10
C ASP A 282 -37.80 -18.24 11.82
N THR A 283 -38.03 -17.19 11.03
CA THR A 283 -38.22 -15.80 11.46
C THR A 283 -39.64 -15.63 11.98
N LYS A 284 -39.95 -16.30 13.09
CA LYS A 284 -41.20 -16.11 13.83
C LYS A 284 -41.07 -15.23 15.07
N SER A 285 -39.91 -14.66 15.41
CA SER A 285 -39.76 -13.91 16.68
C SER A 285 -39.10 -12.53 16.68
N GLU A 286 -38.74 -11.91 15.55
CA GLU A 286 -38.26 -10.50 15.56
C GLU A 286 -39.01 -9.63 14.54
N LYS A 287 -40.26 -9.30 14.88
CA LYS A 287 -40.88 -8.03 14.49
C LYS A 287 -40.44 -6.99 15.52
N GLU A 288 -39.34 -6.27 15.29
CA GLU A 288 -39.21 -4.88 15.73
C GLU A 288 -37.87 -4.26 15.28
N VAL A 289 -37.98 -3.03 14.76
CA VAL A 289 -36.90 -2.06 14.44
C VAL A 289 -36.11 -2.30 13.15
N ALA A 290 -36.76 -2.04 12.01
CA ALA A 290 -36.07 -1.48 10.85
C ALA A 290 -36.02 0.05 11.02
N VAL A 291 -34.82 0.62 11.18
CA VAL A 291 -34.59 2.06 11.04
C VAL A 291 -34.59 2.36 9.53
N PRO A 292 -35.51 3.18 9.01
CA PRO A 292 -35.44 3.60 7.62
C PRO A 292 -34.24 4.54 7.46
N ALA A 293 -33.31 4.16 6.59
CA ALA A 293 -32.35 5.10 6.02
C ALA A 293 -33.15 6.08 5.15
N ALA A 294 -33.57 7.20 5.74
CA ALA A 294 -34.16 8.31 5.03
C ALA A 294 -33.07 8.96 4.16
N VAL A 295 -33.06 8.61 2.87
CA VAL A 295 -32.53 9.48 1.82
C VAL A 295 -33.56 10.60 1.69
N GLY A 296 -33.25 11.75 2.31
CA GLY A 296 -34.07 12.95 2.17
C GLY A 296 -33.84 13.58 0.81
N ASP A 297 -34.78 13.39 -0.10
CA ASP A 297 -34.93 14.21 -1.30
C ASP A 297 -35.38 15.61 -0.86
N VAL A 298 -34.49 16.60 -1.02
CA VAL A 298 -34.84 18.02 -0.93
C VAL A 298 -35.29 18.45 -2.32
N GLU A 299 -36.55 18.20 -2.63
CA GLU A 299 -37.22 18.72 -3.82
C GLU A 299 -38.05 19.95 -3.40
N ASN A 300 -37.46 21.13 -3.57
CA ASN A 300 -38.14 22.41 -3.34
C ASN A 300 -39.10 22.72 -4.49
N ASN A 301 -40.39 22.52 -4.24
CA ASN A 301 -41.48 23.11 -5.03
C ASN A 301 -41.69 24.56 -4.61
N ALA A 302 -41.29 25.51 -5.45
CA ALA A 302 -41.83 26.88 -5.45
C ALA A 302 -42.66 27.07 -6.73
N LYS A 303 -43.98 27.00 -6.54
CA LYS A 303 -45.01 27.30 -7.53
C LYS A 303 -45.26 28.81 -7.52
N VAL A 304 -44.89 29.51 -8.58
CA VAL A 304 -45.38 30.88 -8.87
C VAL A 304 -45.80 30.89 -10.34
N GLU A 305 -47.11 30.97 -10.56
CA GLU A 305 -47.71 31.25 -11.86
C GLU A 305 -47.72 32.76 -12.11
N GLY A 306 -47.53 33.14 -13.38
CA GLY A 306 -48.19 34.29 -13.97
C GLY A 306 -47.28 35.41 -14.49
N GLY A 307 -47.37 35.67 -15.80
CA GLY A 307 -47.34 37.03 -16.32
C GLY A 307 -46.26 37.34 -17.36
N ASP A 308 -46.74 37.51 -18.58
CA ASP A 308 -46.15 37.98 -19.84
C ASP A 308 -45.12 39.13 -19.82
N GLU A 309 -44.35 39.12 -20.93
CA GLU A 309 -43.89 40.25 -21.75
C GLU A 309 -42.63 41.08 -21.39
N LEU A 310 -41.81 41.21 -22.46
CA LEU A 310 -40.91 42.28 -22.86
C LEU A 310 -39.48 42.45 -22.26
N ALA A 311 -38.53 42.32 -23.20
CA ALA A 311 -37.40 43.23 -23.48
C ALA A 311 -36.22 43.40 -22.49
N VAL A 312 -35.06 42.93 -22.96
CA VAL A 312 -33.68 43.48 -22.86
C VAL A 312 -33.67 45.04 -22.76
N PRO A 313 -32.74 45.76 -22.07
CA PRO A 313 -31.28 45.51 -21.99
C PRO A 313 -30.52 45.78 -20.66
N ILE A 314 -29.33 45.18 -20.61
CA ILE A 314 -28.01 45.73 -20.22
C ILE A 314 -28.00 47.11 -19.52
N ARG A 315 -27.48 47.15 -18.27
CA ARG A 315 -26.62 48.27 -17.82
C ARG A 315 -25.69 47.90 -16.66
N THR A 316 -24.43 48.23 -16.88
CA THR A 316 -23.28 48.36 -15.96
C THR A 316 -23.42 49.49 -14.95
N LEU A 317 -22.64 49.39 -13.87
CA LEU A 317 -22.14 50.37 -12.86
C LEU A 317 -22.42 49.80 -11.46
N GLY A 318 -21.50 49.74 -10.49
CA GLY A 318 -20.30 50.53 -10.24
C GLY A 318 -20.34 50.98 -8.78
N MET A 319 -19.16 51.10 -8.13
CA MET A 319 -18.92 51.73 -6.82
C MET A 319 -19.46 50.96 -5.59
N GLU A 320 -18.88 50.96 -4.39
CA GLU A 320 -17.67 51.53 -3.78
C GLU A 320 -17.55 50.86 -2.40
N SER A 321 -16.36 50.49 -1.94
CA SER A 321 -15.61 51.17 -0.87
C SER A 321 -16.37 51.45 0.43
N ASN A 322 -15.97 50.76 1.50
CA ASN A 322 -15.71 51.24 2.88
C ASN A 322 -15.62 49.99 3.78
N GLY A 323 -14.69 49.78 4.71
CA GLY A 323 -13.73 50.66 5.38
C GLY A 323 -13.82 50.38 6.88
N LYS A 324 -12.69 49.95 7.49
CA LYS A 324 -12.35 49.90 8.94
C LYS A 324 -13.20 48.99 9.85
N ALA A 325 -12.62 48.02 10.57
CA ALA A 325 -11.63 48.06 11.69
C ALA A 325 -12.32 48.18 13.06
N ASP A 326 -11.66 47.55 14.05
CA ASP A 326 -11.92 47.54 15.50
C ASP A 326 -12.89 46.45 15.97
N SER A 327 -12.78 45.84 17.14
CA SER A 327 -11.68 45.39 18.02
C SER A 327 -12.41 44.67 19.18
N GLU A 328 -11.77 43.65 19.76
CA GLU A 328 -11.97 43.12 21.13
C GLU A 328 -13.35 43.22 21.80
N GLU A 329 -13.96 42.08 22.12
CA GLU A 329 -14.38 41.87 23.51
C GLU A 329 -14.52 40.40 23.88
N SER A 330 -13.83 40.06 24.97
CA SER A 330 -13.85 38.79 25.67
C SER A 330 -15.16 38.59 26.44
N LEU A 331 -15.88 37.49 26.19
CA LEU A 331 -16.86 36.97 27.13
C LEU A 331 -16.80 35.44 27.16
N LEU A 332 -16.09 34.91 28.16
CA LEU A 332 -16.30 33.55 28.66
C LEU A 332 -17.51 33.56 29.59
N PRO A 333 -18.46 32.62 29.46
CA PRO A 333 -19.23 32.17 30.60
C PRO A 333 -18.69 30.83 31.10
N SER A 334 -18.49 30.79 32.41
CA SER A 334 -18.33 29.63 33.26
C SER A 334 -19.38 28.55 32.93
N ARG A 335 -18.91 27.39 32.46
CA ARG A 335 -19.76 26.23 32.20
C ARG A 335 -19.77 25.33 33.44
N SER A 336 -20.92 25.32 34.11
CA SER A 336 -21.30 24.41 35.17
C SER A 336 -21.18 22.94 34.73
N GLU A 337 -20.65 22.11 35.63
CA GLU A 337 -20.70 20.65 35.56
C GLU A 337 -22.16 20.20 35.57
N GLN A 338 -22.69 19.83 34.41
CA GLN A 338 -23.85 18.96 34.31
C GLN A 338 -23.35 17.52 34.18
N GLN A 339 -23.58 16.74 35.24
CA GLN A 339 -23.50 15.29 35.22
C GLN A 339 -24.40 14.74 34.10
N LEU A 340 -23.78 14.18 33.05
CA LEU A 340 -24.46 13.36 32.05
C LEU A 340 -24.75 11.98 32.66
N PRO A 341 -25.95 11.41 32.45
CA PRO A 341 -26.25 10.06 32.88
C PRO A 341 -25.41 9.05 32.10
N HIS A 342 -24.87 8.06 32.82
CA HIS A 342 -24.24 6.88 32.25
C HIS A 342 -25.20 6.19 31.27
N ALA A 343 -24.91 6.32 29.98
CA ALA A 343 -25.51 5.47 28.97
C ALA A 343 -24.89 4.07 29.09
N GLU A 344 -25.64 3.13 29.63
CA GLU A 344 -25.35 1.70 29.50
C GLU A 344 -25.39 1.35 28.01
N THR A 345 -24.23 1.31 27.36
CA THR A 345 -24.10 0.72 26.03
C THR A 345 -24.14 -0.81 26.17
N GLY A 346 -25.36 -1.32 26.38
CA GLY A 346 -25.68 -2.71 26.14
C GLY A 346 -25.48 -3.01 24.66
N GLY A 347 -24.29 -3.52 24.32
CA GLY A 347 -23.97 -4.01 22.98
C GLY A 347 -24.84 -5.22 22.64
N ARG A 348 -26.07 -4.96 22.18
CA ARG A 348 -26.93 -5.96 21.55
C ARG A 348 -26.25 -6.34 20.24
N LYS A 349 -25.54 -7.47 20.23
CA LYS A 349 -25.09 -8.12 19.00
C LYS A 349 -26.34 -8.41 18.18
N VAL A 350 -26.65 -7.53 17.23
CA VAL A 350 -27.61 -7.83 16.17
C VAL A 350 -27.07 -9.07 15.48
N GLY A 351 -27.76 -10.20 15.65
CA GLY A 351 -27.44 -11.42 14.94
C GLY A 351 -27.58 -11.13 13.46
N VAL A 352 -26.48 -10.85 12.79
CA VAL A 352 -26.44 -10.78 11.33
C VAL A 352 -26.83 -12.17 10.87
N GLY A 353 -28.06 -12.33 10.34
CA GLY A 353 -28.55 -13.62 9.89
C GLY A 353 -27.53 -14.25 8.96
N GLU A 354 -27.11 -15.48 9.28
CA GLU A 354 -26.25 -16.30 8.45
C GLU A 354 -26.91 -16.44 7.06
N GLY A 355 -26.48 -15.62 6.10
CA GLY A 355 -27.07 -15.59 4.76
C GLY A 355 -27.28 -14.20 4.16
N ALA A 356 -27.19 -13.11 4.93
CA ALA A 356 -27.30 -11.77 4.36
C ALA A 356 -26.10 -11.47 3.43
N ILE A 357 -26.40 -11.02 2.21
CA ILE A 357 -25.36 -10.70 1.21
C ILE A 357 -24.51 -9.52 1.68
N PRO A 358 -23.18 -9.61 1.52
CA PRO A 358 -22.29 -8.50 1.83
C PRO A 358 -22.55 -7.32 0.88
N VAL A 359 -23.34 -6.34 1.33
CA VAL A 359 -23.46 -5.04 0.65
C VAL A 359 -22.35 -4.12 1.14
N VAL A 360 -21.59 -3.55 0.21
CA VAL A 360 -20.59 -2.54 0.56
C VAL A 360 -21.28 -1.18 0.62
N VAL A 361 -21.39 -0.64 1.83
CA VAL A 361 -21.97 0.70 2.04
C VAL A 361 -21.00 1.74 1.47
N GLU A 362 -21.45 2.49 0.45
CA GLU A 362 -20.62 3.51 -0.24
C GLU A 362 -20.17 4.64 0.70
N ALA A 363 -20.92 4.89 1.78
CA ALA A 363 -20.63 5.91 2.78
C ALA A 363 -19.66 5.47 3.90
N GLN A 364 -18.83 4.45 3.68
CA GLN A 364 -17.77 4.14 4.64
C GLN A 364 -16.79 5.34 4.71
N PRO A 365 -16.50 5.88 5.90
CA PRO A 365 -15.53 6.96 6.01
C PRO A 365 -14.18 6.49 5.48
N ILE A 366 -13.52 7.32 4.67
CA ILE A 366 -12.21 7.04 4.03
C ILE A 366 -11.21 6.42 5.03
N PHE A 367 -11.25 6.89 6.28
CA PHE A 367 -10.48 6.36 7.39
C PHE A 367 -10.61 4.82 7.53
N LEU A 368 -11.83 4.28 7.51
CA LEU A 368 -12.05 2.84 7.68
C LEU A 368 -11.39 2.04 6.56
N ARG A 369 -11.45 2.57 5.34
CA ARG A 369 -10.80 1.99 4.17
C ARG A 369 -9.29 2.00 4.33
N VAL A 370 -8.69 3.08 4.83
CA VAL A 370 -7.24 3.11 5.09
C VAL A 370 -6.85 2.08 6.14
N CYS A 371 -7.55 2.05 7.27
CA CYS A 371 -7.27 1.13 8.37
C CYS A 371 -7.36 -0.34 7.95
N ARG A 372 -8.38 -0.68 7.14
CA ARG A 372 -8.58 -2.03 6.56
C ARG A 372 -7.68 -2.33 5.36
N GLY A 373 -6.94 -1.31 4.92
CA GLY A 373 -5.83 -1.40 3.99
C GLY A 373 -6.21 -1.33 2.52
N GLY A 374 -7.18 -0.48 2.19
CA GLY A 374 -7.31 0.12 0.88
C GLY A 374 -6.12 1.02 0.50
N ILE A 375 -5.23 1.32 1.45
CA ILE A 375 -3.87 1.81 1.19
C ILE A 375 -2.87 0.75 1.70
N TYR A 376 -2.37 -0.11 0.81
CA TYR A 376 -1.58 -1.28 1.21
C TYR A 376 -0.25 -0.95 1.88
N GLY A 377 0.34 0.20 1.52
CA GLY A 377 1.56 0.71 2.15
C GLY A 377 1.33 1.33 3.53
N TRP A 378 0.08 1.56 3.94
CA TRP A 378 -0.22 2.23 5.19
C TRP A 378 -1.36 1.54 5.93
N ARG A 379 -1.01 0.61 6.83
CA ARG A 379 -1.94 -0.13 7.67
C ARG A 379 -1.54 -0.02 9.14
N PRO A 380 -2.01 1.00 9.88
CA PRO A 380 -1.64 1.17 11.29
C PRO A 380 -2.09 0.00 12.18
N GLU A 381 -3.06 -0.81 11.73
CA GLU A 381 -3.60 -1.95 12.48
C GLU A 381 -2.64 -3.16 12.60
N ILE A 382 -1.62 -3.28 11.73
CA ILE A 382 -0.82 -4.52 11.65
C ILE A 382 0.07 -4.77 12.88
N VAL A 383 0.33 -3.73 13.68
CA VAL A 383 1.18 -3.81 14.88
C VAL A 383 0.34 -3.96 16.15
N THR A 384 -0.97 -4.15 16.03
CA THR A 384 -1.81 -4.41 17.20
C THR A 384 -1.35 -5.68 17.91
N ALA A 385 -1.47 -5.72 19.23
CA ALA A 385 -1.00 -6.85 20.04
C ALA A 385 -1.59 -8.20 19.59
N ARG A 386 -2.81 -8.18 19.04
CA ARG A 386 -3.47 -9.36 18.46
C ARG A 386 -2.80 -9.88 17.20
N MET A 387 -2.28 -8.99 16.38
CA MET A 387 -1.72 -9.32 15.06
C MET A 387 -0.21 -9.50 15.07
N ILE A 388 0.48 -9.00 16.10
CA ILE A 388 1.94 -8.98 16.15
C ILE A 388 2.57 -10.36 15.93
N GLY A 389 1.95 -11.44 16.43
CA GLY A 389 2.46 -12.80 16.24
C GLY A 389 2.50 -13.23 14.77
N GLU A 390 1.49 -12.86 13.98
CA GLU A 390 1.42 -13.17 12.55
C GLU A 390 2.21 -12.17 11.70
N THR A 391 2.33 -10.91 12.16
CA THR A 391 2.98 -9.82 11.41
C THR A 391 4.47 -9.71 11.68
N TRP A 392 4.97 -10.26 12.80
CA TRP A 392 6.38 -10.14 13.19
C TRP A 392 7.39 -10.56 12.13
N PRO A 393 7.23 -11.67 11.38
CA PRO A 393 8.17 -12.03 10.32
C PRO A 393 8.26 -10.94 9.23
N HIS A 394 7.14 -10.29 8.92
CA HIS A 394 7.07 -9.21 7.94
C HIS A 394 7.74 -7.93 8.47
N VAL A 395 7.51 -7.60 9.75
CA VAL A 395 8.16 -6.47 10.45
C VAL A 395 9.67 -6.67 10.55
N ALA A 396 10.12 -7.87 10.94
CA ALA A 396 11.53 -8.21 11.05
C ALA A 396 12.25 -8.10 9.70
N LEU A 397 11.60 -8.53 8.60
CA LEU A 397 12.14 -8.36 7.26
C LEU A 397 12.22 -6.87 6.86
N GLY A 398 11.17 -6.09 7.13
CA GLY A 398 11.16 -4.64 6.91
C GLY A 398 12.26 -3.91 7.69
N LEU A 399 12.43 -4.23 8.97
CA LEU A 399 13.51 -3.71 9.82
C LEU A 399 14.88 -4.06 9.25
N THR A 400 15.08 -5.32 8.85
CA THR A 400 16.37 -5.79 8.31
C THR A 400 16.74 -5.02 7.04
N LEU A 401 15.80 -4.85 6.10
CA LEU A 401 16.05 -4.11 4.85
C LEU A 401 16.42 -2.63 5.12
N VAL A 402 15.70 -1.96 6.03
CA VAL A 402 15.96 -0.56 6.37
C VAL A 402 17.28 -0.40 7.12
N ILE A 403 17.53 -1.20 8.16
CA ILE A 403 18.77 -1.15 8.96
C ILE A 403 19.98 -1.42 8.07
N MET A 404 19.93 -2.48 7.24
CA MET A 404 21.06 -2.84 6.39
C MET A 404 21.35 -1.78 5.32
N SER A 405 20.33 -1.11 4.78
CA SER A 405 20.52 0.04 3.87
C SER A 405 21.30 1.17 4.54
N VAL A 406 21.03 1.46 5.82
CA VAL A 406 21.80 2.44 6.60
C VAL A 406 23.18 1.91 6.96
N VAL A 407 23.34 0.62 7.27
CA VAL A 407 24.67 0.02 7.52
C VAL A 407 25.57 0.17 6.30
N VAL A 408 25.05 -0.09 5.09
CA VAL A 408 25.76 0.15 3.83
C VAL A 408 26.16 1.63 3.68
N ALA A 409 25.23 2.54 3.96
CA ALA A 409 25.49 3.98 3.96
C ALA A 409 26.62 4.38 4.92
N CYS A 410 26.54 3.90 6.17
CA CYS A 410 27.55 4.14 7.20
C CYS A 410 28.89 3.51 6.84
N TRP A 411 28.90 2.33 6.23
CA TRP A 411 30.11 1.68 5.74
C TRP A 411 30.82 2.54 4.69
N ILE A 412 30.09 3.00 3.67
CA ILE A 412 30.66 3.86 2.62
C ILE A 412 31.23 5.14 3.25
N SER A 413 30.47 5.82 4.13
CA SER A 413 30.94 7.03 4.83
C SER A 413 32.16 6.79 5.72
N TYR A 414 32.16 5.69 6.47
CA TYR A 414 33.27 5.33 7.38
C TYR A 414 34.57 5.12 6.62
N ARG A 415 34.46 4.63 5.38
CA ARG A 415 35.58 4.37 4.47
C ARG A 415 35.99 5.61 3.68
N VAL A 416 35.51 6.81 4.00
CA VAL A 416 36.04 8.03 3.39
C VAL A 416 37.12 8.62 4.30
N PRO A 417 38.34 8.93 3.80
CA PRO A 417 39.39 9.50 4.63
C PRO A 417 38.97 10.83 5.31
N PRO A 418 39.38 11.06 6.57
CA PRO A 418 40.04 10.10 7.44
C PRO A 418 39.08 8.97 7.84
N GLU A 419 39.55 7.72 7.80
CA GLU A 419 38.69 6.58 8.10
C GLU A 419 38.24 6.60 9.55
N GLY A 420 36.94 6.46 9.77
CA GLY A 420 36.38 6.51 11.11
C GLY A 420 34.92 6.91 11.15
N PHE A 421 34.36 6.91 12.36
CA PHE A 421 33.02 7.42 12.61
C PHE A 421 33.07 8.94 12.80
N ASP A 422 32.52 9.67 11.85
CA ASP A 422 32.59 11.14 11.81
C ASP A 422 31.20 11.79 11.85
N CYS A 423 31.16 13.10 11.60
CA CYS A 423 29.93 13.90 11.57
C CYS A 423 28.88 13.37 10.55
N ARG A 424 29.30 12.67 9.50
CA ARG A 424 28.47 12.17 8.39
C ARG A 424 27.78 10.89 8.79
N ASN A 425 28.53 9.99 9.43
CA ASN A 425 27.96 8.80 10.06
C ASN A 425 26.91 9.18 11.12
N VAL A 426 27.12 10.29 11.84
CA VAL A 426 26.10 10.83 12.76
C VAL A 426 24.81 11.19 12.02
N GLY A 427 24.88 11.84 10.86
CA GLY A 427 23.69 12.15 10.05
C GLY A 427 22.92 10.90 9.61
N GLN A 428 23.62 9.86 9.15
CA GLN A 428 23.01 8.58 8.75
C GLN A 428 22.43 7.83 9.95
N THR A 429 23.14 7.83 11.08
CA THR A 429 22.68 7.22 12.33
C THR A 429 21.46 7.95 12.89
N ALA A 430 21.43 9.29 12.79
CA ALA A 430 20.28 10.09 13.17
C ALA A 430 19.06 9.79 12.29
N LEU A 431 19.25 9.61 10.98
CA LEU A 431 18.18 9.17 10.07
C LEU A 431 17.59 7.82 10.49
N LEU A 432 18.44 6.84 10.80
CA LEU A 432 17.99 5.55 11.31
C LEU A 432 17.28 5.67 12.66
N ALA A 433 17.83 6.46 13.59
CA ALA A 433 17.21 6.68 14.89
C ALA A 433 15.82 7.30 14.75
N MET A 434 15.62 8.25 13.82
CA MET A 434 14.31 8.82 13.51
C MET A 434 13.34 7.77 12.97
N TRP A 435 13.77 6.89 12.05
CA TRP A 435 12.93 5.81 11.54
C TRP A 435 12.59 4.75 12.60
N LEU A 436 13.55 4.39 13.45
CA LEU A 436 13.31 3.46 14.56
C LEU A 436 12.37 4.07 15.61
N LEU A 437 12.52 5.37 15.92
CA LEU A 437 11.59 6.08 16.79
C LEU A 437 10.18 6.13 16.18
N SER A 438 10.07 6.42 14.88
CA SER A 438 8.81 6.39 14.13
C SER A 438 8.12 5.03 14.25
N PHE A 439 8.89 3.94 14.08
CA PHE A 439 8.40 2.57 14.25
C PHE A 439 7.98 2.26 15.70
N VAL A 440 8.76 2.69 16.70
CA VAL A 440 8.39 2.53 18.12
C VAL A 440 7.09 3.27 18.43
N LEU A 441 6.90 4.48 17.90
CA LEU A 441 5.66 5.23 18.04
C LEU A 441 4.49 4.49 17.38
N ASP A 442 4.68 3.87 16.21
CA ASP A 442 3.65 3.04 15.57
C ASP A 442 3.26 1.84 16.46
N CYS A 443 4.23 1.16 17.09
CA CYS A 443 3.97 0.10 18.07
C CYS A 443 3.19 0.60 19.29
N VAL A 444 3.57 1.77 19.82
CA VAL A 444 2.91 2.38 20.98
C VAL A 444 1.47 2.77 20.64
N PHE A 445 1.25 3.41 19.48
CA PHE A 445 -0.09 3.74 19.01
C PHE A 445 -0.94 2.49 18.81
N ALA A 446 -0.39 1.43 18.22
CA ALA A 446 -1.10 0.18 18.04
C ALA A 446 -1.47 -0.50 19.37
N PHE A 447 -0.58 -0.44 20.37
CA PHE A 447 -0.85 -0.92 21.72
C PHE A 447 -2.01 -0.15 22.38
N PHE A 448 -2.00 1.19 22.31
CA PHE A 448 -3.09 2.00 22.87
C PHE A 448 -4.41 1.83 22.12
N MET A 449 -4.37 1.66 20.79
CA MET A 449 -5.56 1.37 19.97
C MET A 449 -6.24 0.08 20.38
N ASP A 450 -5.48 -0.99 20.64
CA ASP A 450 -6.03 -2.28 21.11
C ASP A 450 -6.55 -2.17 22.55
N ARG A 451 -5.83 -1.48 23.43
CA ARG A 451 -6.19 -1.31 24.85
C ARG A 451 -7.51 -0.56 25.05
N TRP A 452 -7.78 0.48 24.26
CA TRP A 452 -8.92 1.38 24.47
C TRP A 452 -10.16 1.04 23.64
N GLY A 453 -10.15 -0.08 22.90
CA GLY A 453 -11.32 -0.51 22.10
C GLY A 453 -11.73 0.48 21.00
N HIS A 454 -10.86 1.44 20.66
CA HIS A 454 -11.24 2.56 19.80
C HIS A 454 -11.34 2.19 18.32
N LEU A 455 -10.82 1.04 17.91
CA LEU A 455 -10.98 0.48 16.57
C LEU A 455 -12.46 0.38 16.15
N GLU A 456 -13.35 -0.01 17.08
CA GLU A 456 -14.78 -0.12 16.79
C GLU A 456 -15.50 1.25 16.84
N SER A 457 -14.96 2.21 17.60
CA SER A 457 -15.59 3.52 17.79
C SER A 457 -15.45 4.47 16.60
N GLY A 458 -14.64 4.13 15.59
CA GLY A 458 -14.45 4.94 14.38
C GLY A 458 -13.88 6.35 14.62
N ARG A 459 -13.31 6.62 15.81
CA ARG A 459 -12.76 7.94 16.12
C ARG A 459 -11.41 8.14 15.44
N GLY A 460 -11.35 9.11 14.53
CA GLY A 460 -10.20 9.37 13.65
C GLY A 460 -8.93 9.94 14.30
N TYR A 461 -8.94 10.27 15.60
CA TYR A 461 -7.81 10.94 16.26
C TYR A 461 -6.47 10.19 16.14
N TRP A 462 -6.49 8.85 16.17
CA TRP A 462 -5.26 8.04 16.04
C TRP A 462 -4.64 8.11 14.65
N TYR A 463 -5.47 8.20 13.62
CA TYR A 463 -4.99 8.37 12.25
C TYR A 463 -4.35 9.73 12.07
N GLU A 464 -4.94 10.79 12.64
CA GLU A 464 -4.34 12.11 12.64
C GLU A 464 -2.98 12.10 13.36
N ALA A 465 -2.85 11.36 14.46
CA ALA A 465 -1.58 11.20 15.17
C ALA A 465 -0.53 10.43 14.35
N VAL A 466 -0.88 9.29 13.74
CA VAL A 466 0.02 8.53 12.85
C VAL A 466 0.42 9.37 11.64
N PHE A 467 -0.55 10.05 11.02
CA PHE A 467 -0.33 10.95 9.89
C PHE A 467 0.64 12.08 10.26
N LEU A 468 0.40 12.76 11.39
CA LEU A 468 1.24 13.86 11.86
C LEU A 468 2.66 13.38 12.15
N LYS A 469 2.81 12.21 12.78
CA LYS A 469 4.09 11.56 13.02
C LYS A 469 4.82 11.28 11.69
N ASP A 470 4.16 10.64 10.74
CA ASP A 470 4.74 10.34 9.42
C ASP A 470 5.14 11.62 8.68
N PHE A 471 4.31 12.67 8.79
CA PHE A 471 4.60 13.97 8.22
C PHE A 471 5.87 14.59 8.80
N ILE A 472 5.99 14.64 10.12
CA ILE A 472 7.15 15.19 10.82
C ILE A 472 8.43 14.41 10.46
N VAL A 473 8.39 13.08 10.56
CA VAL A 473 9.57 12.24 10.31
C VAL A 473 9.95 12.24 8.83
N GLY A 474 8.97 12.13 7.93
CA GLY A 474 9.22 12.19 6.49
C GLY A 474 9.77 13.55 6.05
N TRP A 475 9.24 14.65 6.59
CA TRP A 475 9.78 15.99 6.33
C TRP A 475 11.20 16.15 6.89
N ALA A 476 11.47 15.66 8.10
CA ALA A 476 12.81 15.67 8.67
C ALA A 476 13.82 14.90 7.80
N ALA A 477 13.42 13.76 7.23
CA ALA A 477 14.24 13.01 6.28
C ALA A 477 14.53 13.82 5.01
N VAL A 478 13.54 14.50 4.44
CA VAL A 478 13.72 15.40 3.27
C VAL A 478 14.67 16.55 3.61
N VAL A 479 14.48 17.22 4.74
CA VAL A 479 15.37 18.30 5.20
C VAL A 479 16.80 17.79 5.36
N MET A 480 16.98 16.60 5.93
CA MET A 480 18.30 16.01 6.09
C MET A 480 18.96 15.75 4.72
N ILE A 481 18.22 15.22 3.73
CA ILE A 481 18.72 15.07 2.36
C ILE A 481 19.20 16.43 1.81
N LEU A 482 18.39 17.49 1.94
CA LEU A 482 18.72 18.82 1.44
C LEU A 482 19.93 19.44 2.16
N VAL A 483 20.01 19.30 3.48
CA VAL A 483 21.14 19.75 4.33
C VAL A 483 22.45 19.14 3.87
N VAL A 484 22.46 17.84 3.52
CA VAL A 484 23.63 17.18 2.91
C VAL A 484 23.98 17.83 1.57
N GLN A 485 22.98 18.07 0.72
CA GLN A 485 23.21 18.61 -0.62
C GLN A 485 23.74 20.05 -0.60
N VAL A 486 23.34 20.86 0.38
CA VAL A 486 23.86 22.22 0.59
C VAL A 486 25.32 22.19 1.08
N GLY A 487 25.73 21.08 1.70
CA GLY A 487 27.11 20.85 2.11
C GLY A 487 27.41 21.14 3.56
N ILE A 488 26.42 21.14 4.44
CA ILE A 488 26.61 21.35 5.89
C ILE A 488 27.65 20.39 6.50
N PHE A 489 27.81 19.19 5.93
CA PHE A 489 28.84 18.23 6.34
C PHE A 489 30.23 18.47 5.72
N ASN A 490 30.41 19.52 4.93
CA ASN A 490 31.67 19.96 4.32
C ASN A 490 32.44 20.93 5.23
N ARG A 491 32.52 20.61 6.52
CA ARG A 491 33.27 21.38 7.53
C ARG A 491 34.53 20.63 7.93
N CYS A 492 35.56 21.35 8.37
CA CYS A 492 36.86 20.77 8.74
C CYS A 492 36.76 19.66 9.80
N ASP A 493 35.79 19.73 10.72
CA ASP A 493 35.58 18.71 11.76
C ASP A 493 35.27 17.33 11.18
N CYS A 494 34.53 17.31 10.07
CA CYS A 494 34.18 16.08 9.36
C CYS A 494 35.40 15.45 8.67
N PHE A 495 36.40 16.25 8.33
CA PHE A 495 37.64 15.80 7.69
C PHE A 495 38.80 15.59 8.68
N SER A 496 38.57 15.80 9.98
CA SER A 496 39.59 15.66 11.03
C SER A 496 39.20 14.68 12.13
N LEU A 497 38.14 13.88 11.91
CA LEU A 497 37.51 13.04 12.95
C LEU A 497 37.30 13.82 14.25
N TRP A 498 36.63 14.98 14.17
CA TRP A 498 36.40 15.86 15.32
C TRP A 498 37.71 16.38 15.94
N GLY A 499 38.69 16.71 15.09
CA GLY A 499 40.02 17.19 15.49
C GLY A 499 40.98 16.12 16.01
N LYS A 500 40.62 14.82 15.97
CA LYS A 500 41.49 13.72 16.43
C LYS A 500 42.62 13.38 15.46
N VAL A 501 42.46 13.70 14.19
CA VAL A 501 43.47 13.44 13.14
C VAL A 501 43.68 14.68 12.27
N PRO A 502 44.84 14.80 11.60
CA PRO A 502 45.06 15.85 10.61
C PRO A 502 43.95 15.85 9.54
N VAL A 503 43.64 17.02 9.00
CA VAL A 503 42.59 17.19 8.00
C VAL A 503 42.96 16.39 6.74
N ALA A 504 42.17 15.36 6.40
CA ALA A 504 42.37 14.59 5.18
C ALA A 504 41.56 15.21 4.04
N LEU A 505 42.20 16.12 3.31
CA LEU A 505 41.59 16.79 2.17
C LEU A 505 41.82 15.99 0.87
N PRO A 506 40.86 15.99 -0.07
CA PRO A 506 41.03 15.32 -1.35
C PRO A 506 42.13 15.93 -2.22
N GLN A 507 42.59 17.15 -1.94
CA GLN A 507 43.75 17.77 -2.59
C GLN A 507 45.06 17.06 -2.26
N ILE A 508 45.10 16.28 -1.18
CA ILE A 508 46.27 15.53 -0.77
C ILE A 508 46.37 14.29 -1.68
N PRO A 509 47.46 14.11 -2.46
CA PRO A 509 47.55 13.06 -3.48
C PRO A 509 47.31 11.64 -2.94
N GLU A 510 47.78 11.36 -1.72
CA GLU A 510 47.59 10.07 -1.06
C GLU A 510 46.11 9.82 -0.75
N VAL A 511 45.40 10.85 -0.28
CA VAL A 511 43.96 10.78 0.01
C VAL A 511 43.17 10.62 -1.29
N ALA A 512 43.52 11.38 -2.32
CA ALA A 512 42.92 11.28 -3.65
C ALA A 512 43.07 9.87 -4.24
N ALA A 513 44.26 9.27 -4.14
CA ALA A 513 44.51 7.91 -4.63
C ALA A 513 43.63 6.87 -3.92
N VAL A 514 43.47 6.98 -2.60
CA VAL A 514 42.58 6.10 -1.82
C VAL A 514 41.11 6.29 -2.22
N LEU A 515 40.65 7.54 -2.36
CA LEU A 515 39.30 7.86 -2.80
C LEU A 515 39.01 7.31 -4.20
N MET A 516 39.94 7.51 -5.14
CA MET A 516 39.81 7.02 -6.52
C MET A 516 39.78 5.49 -6.59
N HIS A 517 40.59 4.81 -5.78
CA HIS A 517 40.53 3.35 -5.68
C HIS A 517 39.17 2.88 -5.14
N ARG A 518 38.67 3.51 -4.07
CA ARG A 518 37.39 3.12 -3.45
C ARG A 518 36.19 3.38 -4.33
N ILE A 519 36.13 4.53 -5.00
CA ILE A 519 35.02 4.86 -5.89
C ILE A 519 35.00 4.00 -7.16
N SER A 520 36.16 3.52 -7.59
CA SER A 520 36.26 2.66 -8.78
C SER A 520 35.93 1.19 -8.48
N PHE A 521 36.19 0.73 -7.25
CA PHE A 521 36.09 -0.70 -6.90
C PHE A 521 35.22 -0.97 -5.67
N GLU A 522 35.58 -0.41 -4.51
CA GLU A 522 34.97 -0.76 -3.22
C GLU A 522 33.49 -0.33 -3.13
N TRP A 523 33.18 0.94 -3.39
CA TRP A 523 31.83 1.47 -3.21
C TRP A 523 30.82 0.97 -4.24
N PRO A 524 31.15 0.83 -5.54
CA PRO A 524 30.29 0.14 -6.49
C PRO A 524 30.02 -1.30 -6.06
N ALA A 525 31.04 -2.05 -5.66
CA ALA A 525 30.88 -3.45 -5.24
C ALA A 525 29.94 -3.57 -4.03
N VAL A 526 30.10 -2.71 -3.02
CA VAL A 526 29.22 -2.68 -1.84
C VAL A 526 27.79 -2.28 -2.22
N THR A 527 27.62 -1.23 -3.03
CA THR A 527 26.29 -0.72 -3.43
C THR A 527 25.53 -1.72 -4.29
N PHE A 528 26.15 -2.22 -5.36
CA PHE A 528 25.52 -3.21 -6.25
C PHE A 528 25.40 -4.58 -5.60
N GLY A 529 26.31 -4.95 -4.70
CA GLY A 529 26.19 -6.14 -3.88
C GLY A 529 24.93 -6.10 -3.01
N TRP A 530 24.66 -4.95 -2.36
CA TRP A 530 23.43 -4.77 -1.59
C TRP A 530 22.17 -4.78 -2.46
N ILE A 531 22.17 -4.05 -3.58
CA ILE A 531 21.04 -4.07 -4.54
C ILE A 531 20.77 -5.50 -5.03
N ALA A 532 21.81 -6.28 -5.34
CA ALA A 532 21.65 -7.68 -5.76
C ALA A 532 21.03 -8.55 -4.66
N ILE A 533 21.41 -8.34 -3.40
CA ILE A 533 20.78 -9.01 -2.24
C ILE A 533 19.30 -8.62 -2.13
N GLU A 534 18.95 -7.34 -2.24
CA GLU A 534 17.56 -6.88 -2.21
C GLU A 534 16.72 -7.47 -3.35
N LEU A 535 17.27 -7.55 -4.56
CA LEU A 535 16.61 -8.22 -5.69
C LEU A 535 16.43 -9.72 -5.43
N GLY A 536 17.42 -10.39 -4.82
CA GLY A 536 17.31 -11.78 -4.37
C GLY A 536 16.21 -11.98 -3.32
N ILE A 537 16.07 -11.03 -2.39
CA ILE A 537 14.97 -11.00 -1.40
C ILE A 537 13.63 -10.80 -2.11
N CYS A 538 13.54 -9.87 -3.08
CA CYS A 538 12.33 -9.65 -3.88
C CYS A 538 11.91 -10.92 -4.64
N ALA A 539 12.87 -11.61 -5.27
CA ALA A 539 12.63 -12.89 -5.94
C ALA A 539 12.16 -13.98 -4.96
N SER A 540 12.74 -14.03 -3.76
CA SER A 540 12.35 -14.96 -2.71
C SER A 540 10.92 -14.67 -2.19
N ILE A 541 10.56 -13.40 -2.01
CA ILE A 541 9.19 -12.98 -1.65
C ILE A 541 8.22 -13.38 -2.77
N TRP A 542 8.55 -13.06 -4.02
CA TRP A 542 7.74 -13.45 -5.18
C TRP A 542 7.48 -14.96 -5.21
N TRP A 543 8.53 -15.76 -5.05
CA TRP A 543 8.41 -17.22 -4.97
C TRP A 543 7.52 -17.66 -3.80
N ARG A 544 7.74 -17.11 -2.61
CA ARG A 544 7.01 -17.48 -1.38
C ARG A 544 5.53 -17.15 -1.43
N TYR A 545 5.15 -16.10 -2.15
CA TYR A 545 3.78 -15.60 -2.31
C TYR A 545 3.25 -15.74 -3.74
N ARG A 546 3.74 -16.75 -4.50
CA ARG A 546 3.38 -16.97 -5.92
C ARG A 546 1.87 -16.98 -6.18
N ASP A 547 1.07 -17.57 -5.29
CA ASP A 547 -0.40 -17.59 -5.49
C ASP A 547 -1.00 -16.19 -5.38
N ALA A 548 -0.56 -15.39 -4.40
CA ALA A 548 -1.02 -14.01 -4.25
C ALA A 548 -0.68 -13.15 -5.47
N PHE A 549 0.54 -13.31 -6.01
CA PHE A 549 0.94 -12.64 -7.25
C PHE A 549 0.05 -13.06 -8.42
N SER A 550 -0.24 -14.35 -8.53
CA SER A 550 -1.12 -14.86 -9.58
C SER A 550 -2.56 -14.34 -9.44
N VAL A 551 -3.03 -14.10 -8.22
CA VAL A 551 -4.31 -13.42 -7.95
C VAL A 551 -4.26 -11.96 -8.40
N PHE A 552 -3.23 -11.20 -8.05
CA PHE A 552 -3.18 -9.78 -8.42
C PHE A 552 -2.96 -9.56 -9.92
N ASN A 553 -2.12 -10.36 -10.57
CA ASN A 553 -1.87 -10.26 -12.01
C ASN A 553 -2.97 -10.91 -12.86
N GLN A 554 -3.88 -11.69 -12.25
CA GLN A 554 -4.81 -12.59 -12.96
C GLN A 554 -4.10 -13.41 -14.06
N GLU A 555 -2.86 -13.82 -13.82
CA GLU A 555 -2.09 -14.58 -14.81
C GLU A 555 -2.81 -15.89 -15.12
N ASP A 556 -3.19 -16.07 -16.38
CA ASP A 556 -3.61 -17.34 -16.92
C ASP A 556 -2.42 -18.29 -16.91
N GLY A 557 -2.23 -18.97 -15.78
CA GLY A 557 -1.00 -19.70 -15.49
C GLY A 557 -0.54 -20.58 -16.66
N VAL A 558 0.64 -20.29 -17.18
CA VAL A 558 1.44 -21.29 -17.88
C VAL A 558 1.88 -22.26 -16.79
N GLU A 559 1.10 -23.32 -16.56
CA GLU A 559 1.45 -24.28 -15.52
C GLU A 559 2.74 -25.01 -15.90
N ASP A 560 3.78 -24.74 -15.12
CA ASP A 560 4.85 -25.69 -14.87
C ASP A 560 4.19 -27.00 -14.40
N LYS A 561 4.64 -28.12 -14.96
CA LYS A 561 4.20 -29.46 -14.55
C LYS A 561 4.50 -29.62 -13.04
N LEU A 562 3.51 -29.35 -12.19
CA LEU A 562 3.60 -29.66 -10.77
C LEU A 562 4.03 -31.13 -10.62
N PRO A 563 5.05 -31.43 -9.81
CA PRO A 563 5.45 -32.81 -9.59
C PRO A 563 4.25 -33.61 -9.05
N PRO A 564 4.09 -34.87 -9.47
CA PRO A 564 3.01 -35.71 -8.97
C PRO A 564 3.10 -35.78 -7.45
N LEU A 565 1.96 -35.58 -6.78
CA LEU A 565 1.88 -35.74 -5.33
C LEU A 565 2.27 -37.19 -4.97
N PRO A 566 2.99 -37.41 -3.85
CA PRO A 566 3.23 -38.75 -3.34
C PRO A 566 1.88 -39.44 -3.12
N THR A 567 1.80 -40.67 -3.62
CA THR A 567 0.58 -41.51 -3.62
C THR A 567 0.38 -42.19 -2.28
#